data_AF-A0A0K8REM5-F1
#
_entry.id   AF-A0A0K8REM5-F1
#
_cell.length_a   1.000
_cell.length_b   1.000
_cell.length_c   1.000
_cell.angle_alpha   90.00
_cell.angle_beta   90.00
_cell.angle_gamma   90.00
#
_symmetry.space_group_name_H-M   'P 1'
#
loop_
_entity.id
_entity.type
_entity.pdbx_description
1 polymer ?
#
loop_
_entity_poly.entity_id
_entity_poly.type
_entity_poly.pdbx_seq_one_letter_code
_entity_poly.pdbx_strand_id
1 'polypeptide(L)'
;MQSSPRQGVSVAKSWSGRQEKQHFTHYITINDSYIFSWAFQRSGSDGTTSKNNRRRQPEDSAIIYDIQVTKTVKGGAEKCMPCPEGSEAKGCIPCGPGQYIQDKENLVCQSCPANTYVSERLPYGIESCKPCGPGLRSENGRSCYSDCHVFLEHGQEFDFHTLPSFLELRGRKLFTASGTQYYHAFNISLCGNDGKPVAMCTNNVTYHMQDEYAGDNIKSQVCRSTIVPSQQSEISAPLSIQSVSLGDELIRITTKSSYNDISVIKEFLPGPGQKPDIHFFNYSSTSHHNDVRPKNGKRVGRT
;
A
#
# COMPACT_ATOMS: atom_id res chain seq x y z
N MET A 1 6.89 -4.30 -10.95
CA MET A 1 7.17 -4.36 -9.50
C MET A 1 8.33 -3.42 -9.21
N GLN A 2 8.34 -2.82 -8.03
CA GLN A 2 9.43 -1.99 -7.52
C GLN A 2 9.88 -2.50 -6.16
N SER A 3 11.14 -2.34 -5.82
CA SER A 3 11.61 -2.55 -4.45
C SER A 3 12.66 -1.55 -4.03
N SER A 4 12.71 -1.24 -2.73
CA SER A 4 13.79 -0.46 -2.11
C SER A 4 14.15 -1.07 -0.74
N PRO A 5 15.38 -0.85 -0.25
CA PRO A 5 15.78 -1.29 1.09
C PRO A 5 14.84 -0.85 2.21
N ARG A 6 14.13 0.28 2.04
CA ARG A 6 13.22 0.84 3.05
C ARG A 6 11.74 0.50 2.86
N GLN A 7 11.30 0.13 1.66
CA GLN A 7 9.87 -0.09 1.37
C GLN A 7 9.53 -1.54 0.97
N GLY A 8 10.51 -2.45 0.94
CA GLY A 8 10.29 -3.82 0.50
C GLY A 8 9.85 -3.87 -0.97
N VAL A 9 9.17 -4.94 -1.39
CA VAL A 9 8.69 -5.13 -2.76
C VAL A 9 7.22 -4.74 -2.88
N SER A 10 6.88 -3.84 -3.82
CA SER A 10 5.51 -3.43 -4.14
C SER A 10 5.23 -3.48 -5.65
N VAL A 11 3.95 -3.61 -6.05
CA VAL A 11 3.59 -3.59 -7.47
C VAL A 11 3.29 -2.16 -7.89
N ALA A 12 4.17 -1.57 -8.68
CA ALA A 12 3.96 -0.23 -9.22
C ALA A 12 2.77 -0.14 -10.19
N LYS A 13 2.54 -1.16 -11.03
CA LYS A 13 1.42 -1.26 -11.97
C LYS A 13 1.23 -2.68 -12.47
N SER A 14 0.00 -3.05 -12.79
CA SER A 14 -0.37 -4.27 -13.50
C SER A 14 -1.25 -3.96 -14.71
N TRP A 15 -1.14 -4.80 -15.74
CA TRP A 15 -1.98 -4.77 -16.95
C TRP A 15 -2.46 -6.19 -17.24
N SER A 16 -3.68 -6.31 -17.79
CA SER A 16 -4.29 -7.59 -18.10
C SER A 16 -4.97 -7.58 -19.46
N GLY A 17 -4.95 -8.69 -20.18
CA GLY A 17 -5.55 -8.82 -21.50
C GLY A 17 -4.81 -8.02 -22.58
N ARG A 18 -5.46 -7.80 -23.73
CA ARG A 18 -4.90 -7.03 -24.83
C ARG A 18 -4.84 -5.56 -24.46
N GLN A 19 -3.64 -4.98 -24.52
CA GLN A 19 -3.39 -3.58 -24.25
C GLN A 19 -3.01 -2.87 -25.55
N GLU A 20 -3.47 -1.62 -25.71
CA GLU A 20 -2.94 -0.75 -26.75
C GLU A 20 -1.55 -0.22 -26.35
N LYS A 21 -0.80 0.28 -27.34
CA LYS A 21 0.47 0.95 -27.08
C LYS A 21 0.21 2.17 -26.20
N GLN A 22 0.85 2.22 -25.04
CA GLN A 22 0.65 3.25 -24.04
C GLN A 22 1.97 3.67 -23.40
N HIS A 23 1.98 4.86 -22.80
CA HIS A 23 3.07 5.34 -21.97
C HIS A 23 2.67 5.25 -20.49
N PHE A 24 3.59 4.78 -19.65
CA PHE A 24 3.41 4.70 -18.21
C PHE A 24 4.56 5.39 -17.50
N THR A 25 4.23 6.26 -16.54
CA THR A 25 5.21 7.02 -15.74
C THR A 25 5.01 6.68 -14.27
N HIS A 26 6.11 6.42 -13.56
CA HIS A 26 6.11 6.15 -12.13
C HIS A 26 7.07 7.09 -11.41
N TYR A 27 6.59 7.75 -10.34
CA TYR A 27 7.37 8.74 -9.60
C TYR A 27 7.93 8.17 -8.31
N ILE A 28 9.25 8.20 -8.18
CA ILE A 28 9.96 7.81 -6.95
C ILE A 28 9.79 8.89 -5.85
N THR A 29 9.26 8.59 -4.67
CA THR A 29 9.05 9.63 -3.64
C THR A 29 10.18 9.69 -2.62
N ILE A 30 10.91 8.59 -2.42
CA ILE A 30 12.01 8.49 -1.45
C ILE A 30 13.32 8.47 -2.21
N ASN A 31 14.31 9.19 -1.70
CA ASN A 31 15.67 9.10 -2.23
C ASN A 31 16.33 7.81 -1.71
N ASP A 32 16.20 6.75 -2.48
CA ASP A 32 16.76 5.42 -2.19
C ASP A 32 17.15 4.69 -3.49
N SER A 33 17.82 3.55 -3.34
CA SER A 33 18.07 2.62 -4.44
C SER A 33 16.81 1.81 -4.75
N TYR A 34 16.39 1.82 -6.01
CA TYR A 34 15.22 1.08 -6.47
C TYR A 34 15.57 0.00 -7.48
N ILE A 35 14.94 -1.17 -7.35
CA ILE A 35 14.98 -2.23 -8.34
C ILE A 35 13.59 -2.34 -8.97
N PHE A 36 13.51 -2.23 -10.29
CA PHE A 36 12.29 -2.48 -11.04
C PHE A 36 12.35 -3.84 -11.71
N SER A 37 11.32 -4.65 -11.49
CA SER A 37 11.17 -5.99 -12.05
C SER A 37 9.86 -6.08 -12.82
N TRP A 38 9.91 -6.62 -14.03
CA TRP A 38 8.75 -6.91 -14.85
C TRP A 38 8.42 -8.39 -14.76
N ALA A 39 7.16 -8.70 -14.44
CA ALA A 39 6.67 -10.06 -14.38
C ALA A 39 5.61 -10.25 -15.46
N PHE A 40 5.80 -11.26 -16.31
CA PHE A 40 4.86 -11.62 -17.37
C PHE A 40 4.22 -12.95 -17.02
N GLN A 41 2.91 -12.92 -16.79
CA GLN A 41 2.12 -14.11 -16.52
C GLN A 41 1.14 -14.34 -17.66
N ARG A 42 1.22 -15.51 -18.29
CA ARG A 42 0.22 -15.91 -19.28
C ARG A 42 -1.11 -16.13 -18.56
N SER A 43 -2.19 -15.55 -19.09
CA SER A 43 -3.54 -15.89 -18.64
C SER A 43 -3.74 -17.38 -18.89
N GLY A 44 -3.89 -18.18 -17.84
CA GLY A 44 -4.03 -19.62 -17.95
C GLY A 44 -5.16 -19.97 -18.93
N SER A 45 -4.81 -20.67 -20.00
CA SER A 45 -5.77 -21.46 -20.76
C SER A 45 -6.34 -22.47 -19.77
N ASP A 46 -7.62 -22.32 -19.44
CA ASP A 46 -8.37 -23.36 -18.77
C ASP A 46 -8.15 -24.67 -19.55
N GLY A 47 -7.86 -25.76 -18.84
CA GLY A 47 -7.35 -27.03 -19.38
C GLY A 47 -8.35 -27.83 -20.21
N THR A 48 -9.25 -27.17 -20.94
CA THR A 48 -10.35 -27.80 -21.68
C THR A 48 -10.52 -27.22 -23.08
N THR A 49 -9.46 -27.18 -23.89
CA THR A 49 -9.62 -27.06 -25.34
C THR A 49 -8.73 -28.04 -26.08
N SER A 50 -9.38 -29.15 -26.46
CA SER A 50 -9.17 -30.00 -27.64
C SER A 50 -7.80 -29.95 -28.32
N LYS A 51 -7.13 -31.11 -28.35
CA LYS A 51 -5.83 -31.40 -28.99
C LYS A 51 -5.76 -31.17 -30.52
N ASN A 52 -6.73 -30.51 -31.16
CA ASN A 52 -6.86 -30.51 -32.62
C ASN A 52 -6.57 -29.18 -33.35
N ASN A 53 -6.10 -28.12 -32.69
CA ASN A 53 -5.68 -26.91 -33.40
C ASN A 53 -4.29 -26.43 -32.95
N ARG A 54 -3.24 -27.06 -33.50
CA ARG A 54 -1.83 -26.63 -33.38
C ARG A 54 -1.46 -25.45 -34.32
N ARG A 55 -2.42 -24.74 -34.90
CA ARG A 55 -2.14 -23.62 -35.81
C ARG A 55 -2.93 -22.40 -35.36
N ARG A 56 -2.19 -21.37 -34.92
CA ARG A 56 -2.63 -20.09 -34.33
C ARG A 56 -3.02 -20.14 -32.85
N GLN A 57 -2.02 -20.38 -31.99
CA GLN A 57 -2.04 -19.69 -30.71
C GLN A 57 -1.71 -18.21 -31.00
N PRO A 58 -2.51 -17.23 -30.56
CA PRO A 58 -2.07 -15.84 -30.54
C PRO A 58 -0.77 -15.79 -29.73
N GLU A 59 0.29 -15.24 -30.28
CA GLU A 59 1.51 -15.02 -29.51
C GLU A 59 1.22 -13.91 -28.51
N ASP A 60 0.84 -14.32 -27.28
CA ASP A 60 0.70 -13.44 -26.14
C ASP A 60 2.08 -12.82 -25.89
N SER A 61 2.29 -11.62 -26.44
CA SER A 61 3.55 -10.88 -26.35
C SER A 61 3.32 -9.59 -25.58
N ALA A 62 4.28 -9.26 -24.73
CA ALA A 62 4.36 -7.98 -24.07
C ALA A 62 5.67 -7.33 -24.50
N ILE A 63 5.56 -6.16 -25.13
CA ILE A 63 6.71 -5.45 -25.70
C ILE A 63 6.91 -4.17 -24.89
N ILE A 64 8.08 -4.05 -24.27
CA ILE A 64 8.56 -2.80 -23.69
C ILE A 64 9.40 -2.12 -24.77
N TYR A 65 8.92 -0.99 -25.29
CA TYR A 65 9.60 -0.28 -26.36
C TYR A 65 10.82 0.49 -25.86
N ASP A 66 10.66 1.16 -24.73
CA ASP A 66 11.70 2.00 -24.14
C ASP A 66 11.48 2.12 -22.62
N ILE A 67 12.58 2.28 -21.89
CA ILE A 67 12.58 2.55 -20.45
C ILE A 67 13.48 3.74 -20.21
N GLN A 68 12.86 4.89 -19.95
CA GLN A 68 13.58 6.10 -19.60
C GLN A 68 13.61 6.26 -18.08
N VAL A 69 14.80 6.15 -17.49
CA VAL A 69 15.03 6.42 -16.06
C VAL A 69 15.72 7.75 -15.92
N THR A 70 15.12 8.67 -15.16
CA THR A 70 15.62 10.03 -15.03
C THR A 70 15.85 10.43 -13.58
N LYS A 71 16.67 11.48 -13.37
CA LYS A 71 17.03 11.99 -12.04
C LYS A 71 17.79 10.96 -11.18
N THR A 72 18.66 10.16 -11.80
CA THR A 72 19.56 9.24 -11.08
C THR A 72 20.77 10.00 -10.52
N VAL A 73 21.40 9.47 -9.46
CA VAL A 73 22.54 10.09 -8.77
C VAL A 73 23.67 10.49 -9.72
N LYS A 74 23.91 9.71 -10.78
CA LYS A 74 24.98 9.95 -11.77
C LYS A 74 24.47 10.35 -13.16
N GLY A 75 23.18 10.24 -13.44
CA GLY A 75 22.60 10.42 -14.78
C GLY A 75 22.01 11.80 -15.05
N GLY A 76 22.09 12.72 -14.10
CA GLY A 76 21.56 14.08 -14.27
C GLY A 76 20.02 14.14 -14.33
N ALA A 77 19.50 15.35 -14.52
CA ALA A 77 18.06 15.60 -14.60
C ALA A 77 17.52 15.38 -16.04
N GLU A 78 16.30 14.86 -16.16
CA GLU A 78 15.59 14.74 -17.46
C GLU A 78 15.43 16.09 -18.18
N LYS A 79 15.08 17.08 -17.37
CA LYS A 79 14.77 18.43 -17.79
C LYS A 79 15.04 19.34 -16.60
N CYS A 80 15.65 20.48 -16.86
CA CYS A 80 15.74 21.56 -15.89
C CYS A 80 14.36 22.19 -15.75
N MET A 81 13.81 22.13 -14.55
CA MET A 81 12.56 22.80 -14.22
C MET A 81 12.89 24.12 -13.53
N PRO A 82 12.17 25.20 -13.86
CA PRO A 82 12.30 26.45 -13.14
C PRO A 82 11.91 26.23 -11.67
N CYS A 83 12.70 26.80 -10.76
CA CYS A 83 12.57 26.55 -9.33
C CYS A 83 12.12 27.82 -8.60
N PRO A 84 11.22 27.72 -7.60
CA PRO A 84 10.82 28.85 -6.76
C PRO A 84 12.01 29.57 -6.12
N GLU A 85 12.95 28.79 -5.57
CA GLU A 85 14.10 29.32 -4.87
C GLU A 85 15.31 28.41 -5.08
N GLY A 86 16.49 28.99 -5.24
CA GLY A 86 17.72 28.21 -5.41
C GLY A 86 18.85 29.03 -6.02
N SER A 87 20.06 28.51 -5.90
CA SER A 87 21.25 29.03 -6.59
C SER A 87 22.07 27.87 -7.15
N GLU A 88 23.02 28.13 -8.04
CA GLU A 88 23.90 27.07 -8.57
C GLU A 88 24.63 26.31 -7.47
N ALA A 89 24.94 26.96 -6.34
CA ALA A 89 25.60 26.35 -5.19
C ALA A 89 24.67 25.57 -4.25
N LYS A 90 23.38 25.97 -4.13
CA LYS A 90 22.41 25.33 -3.21
C LYS A 90 21.47 24.34 -3.89
N GLY A 91 21.42 24.33 -5.22
CA GLY A 91 20.43 23.57 -5.99
C GLY A 91 19.03 24.18 -5.89
N CYS A 92 18.05 23.48 -6.45
CA CYS A 92 16.63 23.88 -6.42
C CYS A 92 16.00 23.50 -5.07
N ILE A 93 15.40 24.48 -4.40
CA ILE A 93 14.63 24.33 -3.17
C ILE A 93 13.15 24.23 -3.58
N PRO A 94 12.52 23.05 -3.49
CA PRO A 94 11.10 22.91 -3.79
C PRO A 94 10.25 23.64 -2.73
N CYS A 95 9.00 23.93 -3.08
CA CYS A 95 8.04 24.45 -2.11
C CYS A 95 7.93 23.53 -0.89
N GLY A 96 7.68 24.14 0.27
CA GLY A 96 7.54 23.41 1.51
C GLY A 96 6.34 22.45 1.48
N PRO A 97 6.29 21.52 2.45
CA PRO A 97 5.09 20.75 2.76
C PRO A 97 3.81 21.58 2.74
N GLY A 98 2.76 21.11 2.06
CA GLY A 98 1.46 21.81 2.01
C GLY A 98 1.46 23.09 1.19
N GLN A 99 2.46 23.32 0.35
CA GLN A 99 2.52 24.49 -0.53
C GLN A 99 2.48 24.09 -2.01
N TYR A 100 1.87 24.95 -2.81
CA TYR A 100 1.83 24.83 -4.26
C TYR A 100 2.54 26.03 -4.92
N ILE A 101 3.00 25.85 -6.14
CA ILE A 101 3.60 26.87 -7.00
C ILE A 101 2.46 27.60 -7.71
N GLN A 102 2.29 28.90 -7.48
CA GLN A 102 1.17 29.68 -8.01
C GLN A 102 1.01 29.56 -9.53
N ASP A 103 2.11 29.73 -10.27
CA ASP A 103 2.15 29.64 -11.73
C ASP A 103 3.60 29.36 -12.21
N LYS A 104 3.77 29.11 -13.52
CA LYS A 104 5.08 28.74 -14.09
C LYS A 104 6.01 29.93 -14.29
N GLU A 105 5.47 31.14 -14.23
CA GLU A 105 6.13 32.39 -14.57
C GLU A 105 6.76 33.06 -13.34
N ASN A 106 6.00 33.16 -12.25
CA ASN A 106 6.36 33.80 -10.99
C ASN A 106 6.99 32.82 -10.00
N LEU A 107 6.67 31.52 -10.11
CA LEU A 107 7.22 30.43 -9.30
C LEU A 107 7.06 30.63 -7.78
N VAL A 108 6.11 31.44 -7.33
CA VAL A 108 5.91 31.75 -5.91
C VAL A 108 5.20 30.59 -5.22
N CYS A 109 5.74 30.14 -4.07
CA CYS A 109 5.10 29.14 -3.23
C CYS A 109 3.97 29.76 -2.40
N GLN A 110 2.77 29.21 -2.50
CA GLN A 110 1.59 29.59 -1.72
C GLN A 110 1.11 28.41 -0.88
N SER A 111 0.59 28.69 0.31
CA SER A 111 0.06 27.66 1.20
C SER A 111 -1.28 27.14 0.68
N CYS A 112 -1.43 25.83 0.70
CA CYS A 112 -2.71 25.20 0.43
C CYS A 112 -3.73 25.51 1.55
N PRO A 113 -5.04 25.41 1.24
CA PRO A 113 -6.09 25.49 2.24
C PRO A 113 -5.92 24.46 3.36
N ALA A 114 -6.49 24.74 4.54
CA ALA A 114 -6.45 23.79 5.65
C ALA A 114 -7.05 22.43 5.26
N ASN A 115 -6.54 21.37 5.88
CA ASN A 115 -6.96 19.99 5.63
C ASN A 115 -6.76 19.50 4.18
N THR A 116 -5.67 19.95 3.56
CA THR A 116 -5.24 19.48 2.25
C THR A 116 -3.79 19.01 2.31
N TYR A 117 -3.40 18.18 1.34
CA TYR A 117 -2.04 17.70 1.19
C TYR A 117 -1.59 17.83 -0.26
N VAL A 118 -0.28 17.86 -0.45
CA VAL A 118 0.34 17.94 -1.77
C VAL A 118 1.21 16.70 -1.97
N SER A 119 0.80 15.83 -2.89
CA SER A 119 1.54 14.62 -3.26
C SER A 119 2.39 14.78 -4.52
N GLU A 120 2.11 15.81 -5.32
CA GLU A 120 2.82 16.07 -6.58
C GLU A 120 4.18 16.71 -6.30
N ARG A 121 5.23 16.27 -7.01
CA ARG A 121 6.58 16.86 -6.86
C ARG A 121 6.65 18.30 -7.37
N LEU A 122 5.78 18.66 -8.31
CA LEU A 122 5.71 19.97 -8.96
C LEU A 122 4.26 20.44 -8.91
N PRO A 123 3.82 20.93 -7.75
CA PRO A 123 2.44 21.27 -7.52
C PRO A 123 2.10 22.61 -8.15
N TYR A 124 1.80 22.66 -9.44
CA TYR A 124 1.41 23.91 -10.08
C TYR A 124 -0.08 24.18 -9.86
N GLY A 125 -0.39 25.38 -9.41
CA GLY A 125 -1.75 25.82 -9.17
C GLY A 125 -2.39 25.21 -7.92
N ILE A 126 -3.52 25.80 -7.53
CA ILE A 126 -4.28 25.43 -6.33
C ILE A 126 -4.87 24.01 -6.46
N GLU A 127 -5.05 23.50 -7.68
CA GLU A 127 -5.56 22.17 -7.99
C GLU A 127 -4.64 21.03 -7.53
N SER A 128 -3.35 21.31 -7.30
CA SER A 128 -2.42 20.34 -6.73
C SER A 128 -2.67 20.09 -5.24
N CYS A 129 -3.39 20.98 -4.55
CA CYS A 129 -3.84 20.77 -3.17
C CYS A 129 -5.02 19.77 -3.16
N LYS A 130 -4.76 18.55 -2.70
CA LYS A 130 -5.80 17.51 -2.60
C LYS A 130 -6.42 17.51 -1.21
N PRO A 131 -7.76 17.50 -1.08
CA PRO A 131 -8.39 17.42 0.23
C PRO A 131 -8.16 16.05 0.87
N CYS A 132 -8.02 16.00 2.19
CA CYS A 132 -7.99 14.73 2.90
C CYS A 132 -9.33 14.01 2.84
N GLY A 133 -9.27 12.67 2.92
CA GLY A 133 -10.46 11.85 3.00
C GLY A 133 -11.30 12.17 4.27
N PRO A 134 -12.62 11.89 4.25
CA PRO A 134 -13.47 11.97 5.43
C PRO A 134 -12.86 11.28 6.66
N GLY A 135 -12.94 11.96 7.81
CA GLY A 135 -12.36 11.51 9.07
C GLY A 135 -10.84 11.61 9.17
N LEU A 136 -10.17 12.17 8.15
CA LEU A 136 -8.74 12.45 8.17
C LEU A 136 -8.47 13.96 8.17
N ARG A 137 -7.28 14.30 8.67
CA ARG A 137 -6.75 15.65 8.72
C ARG A 137 -5.34 15.72 8.11
N SER A 138 -4.93 16.90 7.67
CA SER A 138 -3.52 17.21 7.41
C SER A 138 -3.11 18.51 8.09
N GLU A 139 -2.15 18.41 9.01
CA GLU A 139 -1.54 19.57 9.68
C GLU A 139 -0.20 19.95 9.05
N ASN A 140 0.53 18.96 8.52
CA ASN A 140 1.84 19.17 7.90
C ASN A 140 1.77 19.38 6.38
N GLY A 141 0.58 19.22 5.76
CA GLY A 141 0.38 19.36 4.32
C GLY A 141 1.11 18.32 3.44
N ARG A 142 1.68 17.27 4.04
CA ARG A 142 2.39 16.18 3.33
C ARG A 142 1.53 14.94 3.19
N SER A 143 0.77 14.62 4.23
CA SER A 143 0.02 13.39 4.33
C SER A 143 -1.26 13.62 5.12
N CYS A 144 -2.26 12.79 4.87
CA CYS A 144 -3.47 12.74 5.65
C CYS A 144 -3.33 11.67 6.73
N TYR A 145 -3.79 11.96 7.94
CA TYR A 145 -3.82 11.02 9.04
C TYR A 145 -5.04 11.25 9.93
N SER A 146 -5.33 10.30 10.81
CA SER A 146 -6.27 10.51 11.90
C SER A 146 -5.48 10.70 13.19
N ASP A 147 -5.80 11.71 13.98
CA ASP A 147 -5.25 11.91 15.32
C ASP A 147 -6.02 11.15 16.40
N CYS A 148 -6.84 10.18 16.01
CA CYS A 148 -7.79 9.45 16.87
C CYS A 148 -9.04 10.24 17.28
N HIS A 149 -9.22 11.47 16.82
CA HIS A 149 -10.45 12.21 17.01
C HIS A 149 -11.17 12.42 15.67
N VAL A 150 -12.26 11.67 15.44
CA VAL A 150 -12.90 11.55 14.13
C VAL A 150 -14.28 12.22 14.13
N PHE A 151 -14.45 13.21 13.25
CA PHE A 151 -15.73 13.84 12.94
C PHE A 151 -16.25 13.36 11.59
N LEU A 152 -17.47 12.83 11.55
CA LEU A 152 -18.11 12.34 10.33
C LEU A 152 -19.24 13.27 9.84
N GLU A 153 -19.60 13.13 8.56
CA GLU A 153 -20.55 14.01 7.83
C GLU A 153 -21.90 14.24 8.52
N HIS A 154 -22.37 13.31 9.36
CA HIS A 154 -23.66 13.41 10.07
C HIS A 154 -23.53 13.91 11.52
N GLY A 155 -22.44 14.62 11.84
CA GLY A 155 -22.21 15.17 13.18
C GLY A 155 -21.87 14.11 14.23
N GLN A 156 -21.50 12.89 13.81
CA GLN A 156 -21.01 11.87 14.72
C GLN A 156 -19.54 12.14 15.05
N GLU A 157 -19.22 12.04 16.33
CA GLU A 157 -17.90 12.25 16.89
C GLU A 157 -17.44 10.99 17.58
N PHE A 158 -16.21 10.56 17.30
CA PHE A 158 -15.61 9.37 17.88
C PHE A 158 -14.21 9.69 18.39
N ASP A 159 -14.00 9.37 19.66
CA ASP A 159 -12.69 9.45 20.30
C ASP A 159 -12.08 8.05 20.45
N PHE A 160 -10.93 7.85 19.81
CA PHE A 160 -10.18 6.61 19.78
C PHE A 160 -8.85 6.71 20.56
N HIS A 161 -8.59 7.78 21.31
CA HIS A 161 -7.34 7.95 22.06
C HIS A 161 -7.10 6.87 23.12
N THR A 162 -8.17 6.20 23.57
CA THR A 162 -8.07 5.08 24.52
C THR A 162 -7.53 3.81 23.87
N LEU A 163 -7.42 3.74 22.55
CA LEU A 163 -6.85 2.59 21.85
C LEU A 163 -5.32 2.54 22.02
N PRO A 164 -4.74 1.34 22.09
CA PRO A 164 -3.28 1.20 22.07
C PRO A 164 -2.71 1.67 20.73
N SER A 165 -1.41 1.96 20.71
CA SER A 165 -0.70 2.40 19.50
C SER A 165 -0.87 1.43 18.32
N PHE A 166 -0.92 0.14 18.60
CA PHE A 166 -1.42 -0.89 17.70
C PHE A 166 -2.08 -2.02 18.51
N LEU A 167 -2.98 -2.74 17.85
CA LEU A 167 -3.67 -3.91 18.37
C LEU A 167 -3.13 -5.17 17.71
N GLU A 168 -2.74 -6.17 18.50
CA GLU A 168 -2.43 -7.52 18.01
C GLU A 168 -3.70 -8.38 18.00
N LEU A 169 -4.10 -8.85 16.82
CA LEU A 169 -5.20 -9.79 16.63
C LEU A 169 -4.68 -11.14 16.17
N ARG A 170 -5.09 -12.21 16.88
CA ARG A 170 -4.72 -13.58 16.53
C ARG A 170 -5.86 -14.26 15.80
N GLY A 171 -5.56 -14.71 14.59
CA GLY A 171 -6.45 -15.54 13.80
C GLY A 171 -6.64 -16.94 14.40
N ARG A 172 -7.50 -17.72 13.76
CA ARG A 172 -7.75 -19.11 14.16
C ARG A 172 -6.51 -19.97 13.91
N LYS A 173 -6.36 -21.02 14.72
CA LYS A 173 -5.35 -22.06 14.51
C LYS A 173 -5.66 -22.85 13.25
N LEU A 174 -4.66 -23.02 12.41
CA LEU A 174 -4.65 -23.77 11.16
C LEU A 174 -3.55 -24.83 11.22
N PHE A 175 -3.61 -25.81 10.32
CA PHE A 175 -2.63 -26.90 10.24
C PHE A 175 -2.16 -27.08 8.80
N THR A 176 -0.86 -27.31 8.63
CA THR A 176 -0.30 -27.72 7.34
C THR A 176 -0.70 -29.17 7.03
N ALA A 177 -0.50 -29.63 5.80
CA ALA A 177 -0.70 -31.03 5.43
C ALA A 177 0.18 -32.00 6.24
N SER A 178 1.32 -31.53 6.75
CA SER A 178 2.22 -32.28 7.64
C SER A 178 1.78 -32.27 9.12
N GLY A 179 0.68 -31.59 9.45
CA GLY A 179 0.17 -31.48 10.83
C GLY A 179 0.80 -30.37 11.67
N THR A 180 1.63 -29.51 11.08
CA THR A 180 2.23 -28.38 11.81
C THR A 180 1.19 -27.29 12.05
N GLN A 181 0.95 -26.95 13.32
CA GLN A 181 0.03 -25.86 13.68
C GLN A 181 0.63 -24.50 13.33
N TYR A 182 -0.19 -23.58 12.82
CA TYR A 182 0.16 -22.17 12.64
C TYR A 182 -1.08 -21.28 12.79
N TYR A 183 -0.89 -19.98 12.96
CA TYR A 183 -1.96 -18.99 12.88
C TYR A 183 -1.45 -17.67 12.29
N HIS A 184 -2.35 -16.78 11.89
CA HIS A 184 -1.98 -15.44 11.44
C HIS A 184 -2.12 -14.46 12.60
N ALA A 185 -1.07 -13.71 12.89
CA ALA A 185 -1.10 -12.57 13.80
C ALA A 185 -1.15 -11.29 12.96
N PHE A 186 -2.06 -10.39 13.29
CA PHE A 186 -2.25 -9.11 12.64
C PHE A 186 -1.94 -7.99 13.62
N ASN A 187 -1.07 -7.07 13.25
CA ASN A 187 -0.86 -5.84 14.01
C ASN A 187 -1.55 -4.69 13.26
N ILE A 188 -2.44 -4.00 13.96
CA ILE A 188 -3.33 -2.99 13.38
C ILE A 188 -3.21 -1.69 14.18
N SER A 189 -2.73 -0.63 13.54
CA SER A 189 -2.81 0.74 14.02
C SER A 189 -3.91 1.47 13.24
N LEU A 190 -4.80 2.16 13.95
CA LEU A 190 -5.97 2.81 13.35
C LEU A 190 -5.82 4.33 13.21
N CYS A 191 -5.07 4.95 14.12
CA CYS A 191 -4.95 6.40 14.23
C CYS A 191 -3.79 6.79 15.15
N GLY A 192 -3.54 8.09 15.26
CA GLY A 192 -2.52 8.68 16.12
C GLY A 192 -1.13 8.68 15.47
N ASN A 193 -0.11 8.86 16.30
CA ASN A 193 1.31 8.79 15.92
C ASN A 193 1.72 9.72 14.76
N ASP A 194 1.04 10.86 14.61
CA ASP A 194 1.24 11.83 13.52
C ASP A 194 1.18 11.19 12.12
N GLY A 195 0.35 10.16 11.96
CA GLY A 195 0.23 9.41 10.70
C GLY A 195 1.36 8.44 10.42
N LYS A 196 2.34 8.28 11.32
CA LYS A 196 3.43 7.32 11.16
C LYS A 196 2.93 5.91 11.42
N PRO A 197 3.26 4.93 10.56
CA PRO A 197 2.92 3.53 10.81
C PRO A 197 3.70 3.01 12.02
N VAL A 198 2.98 2.57 13.05
CA VAL A 198 3.56 1.99 14.27
C VAL A 198 3.29 0.49 14.43
N ALA A 199 2.39 -0.09 13.62
CA ALA A 199 2.24 -1.53 13.61
C ALA A 199 3.47 -2.17 12.95
N MET A 200 4.05 -3.16 13.62
CA MET A 200 5.29 -3.79 13.19
C MET A 200 5.14 -5.31 13.17
N CYS A 201 5.53 -5.93 12.06
CA CYS A 201 5.53 -7.37 11.87
C CYS A 201 6.95 -7.81 11.55
N THR A 202 7.48 -8.76 12.32
CA THR A 202 8.89 -9.14 12.27
C THR A 202 9.03 -10.62 11.97
N ASN A 203 9.96 -10.97 11.07
CA ASN A 203 10.37 -12.36 10.90
C ASN A 203 11.45 -12.69 11.93
N ASN A 204 11.32 -13.82 12.61
CA ASN A 204 12.29 -14.30 13.61
C ASN A 204 12.92 -15.63 13.19
N VAL A 205 13.25 -15.74 11.90
CA VAL A 205 13.94 -16.91 11.33
C VAL A 205 15.28 -16.47 10.78
N THR A 206 16.35 -17.13 11.19
CA THR A 206 17.66 -16.97 10.58
C THR A 206 17.69 -17.75 9.27
N TYR A 207 17.28 -17.14 8.16
CA TYR A 207 17.64 -17.68 6.85
C TYR A 207 19.11 -17.37 6.58
N HIS A 208 19.90 -18.36 6.16
CA HIS A 208 21.19 -18.14 5.54
C HIS A 208 20.98 -17.39 4.22
N MET A 209 20.79 -16.07 4.27
CA MET A 209 20.91 -15.20 3.11
C MET A 209 21.97 -14.16 3.44
N GLN A 210 22.99 -14.14 2.60
CA GLN A 210 24.18 -13.29 2.66
C GLN A 210 23.89 -11.82 2.34
N ASP A 211 22.71 -11.33 2.69
CA ASP A 211 22.30 -9.96 2.45
C ASP A 211 22.27 -9.20 3.78
N GLU A 212 23.14 -8.20 3.83
CA GLU A 212 23.44 -7.28 4.94
C GLU A 212 22.29 -6.29 5.23
N TYR A 213 21.03 -6.69 5.01
CA TYR A 213 19.86 -5.88 5.31
C TYR A 213 19.24 -6.34 6.62
N ALA A 214 19.35 -5.45 7.61
CA ALA A 214 18.80 -5.58 8.96
C ALA A 214 17.41 -6.21 8.98
N GLY A 215 17.19 -7.09 9.95
CA GLY A 215 15.97 -7.89 10.20
C GLY A 215 14.69 -7.40 9.52
N ASP A 216 14.08 -8.32 8.78
CA ASP A 216 12.90 -8.22 7.91
C ASP A 216 11.63 -7.74 8.67
N ASN A 217 11.70 -6.50 9.15
CA ASN A 217 10.74 -5.82 10.00
C ASN A 217 9.87 -4.93 9.12
N ILE A 218 8.62 -5.30 8.94
CA ILE A 218 7.64 -4.54 8.17
C ILE A 218 6.93 -3.56 9.10
N LYS A 219 7.00 -2.27 8.78
CA LYS A 219 6.22 -1.21 9.44
C LYS A 219 5.12 -0.73 8.49
N SER A 220 3.88 -0.80 8.94
CA SER A 220 2.71 -0.30 8.20
C SER A 220 1.57 0.05 9.16
N GLN A 221 0.42 0.50 8.65
CA GLN A 221 -0.78 0.68 9.49
C GLN A 221 -1.39 -0.68 9.84
N VAL A 222 -1.36 -1.62 8.88
CA VAL A 222 -1.85 -2.98 9.05
C VAL A 222 -0.82 -3.94 8.46
N CYS A 223 -0.30 -4.86 9.28
CA CYS A 223 0.60 -5.91 8.83
C CYS A 223 0.17 -7.27 9.39
N ARG A 224 0.68 -8.35 8.81
CA ARG A 224 0.41 -9.72 9.25
C ARG A 224 1.66 -10.58 9.18
N SER A 225 1.86 -11.43 10.17
CA SER A 225 2.86 -12.51 10.20
C SER A 225 2.20 -13.88 10.33
N THR A 226 2.84 -14.93 9.84
CA THR A 226 2.50 -16.32 10.19
C THR A 226 3.26 -16.72 11.44
N ILE A 227 2.55 -17.14 12.47
CA ILE A 227 3.14 -17.64 13.70
C ILE A 227 3.02 -19.16 13.74
N VAL A 228 4.15 -19.84 13.83
CA VAL A 228 4.24 -21.28 14.12
C VAL A 228 4.57 -21.41 15.61
N PRO A 229 3.60 -21.84 16.45
CA PRO A 229 3.82 -22.02 17.87
C PRO A 229 4.91 -23.08 18.11
N SER A 230 5.69 -22.89 19.16
CA SER A 230 6.65 -23.88 19.61
C SER A 230 5.94 -25.16 20.11
N GLN A 231 6.54 -26.32 19.79
CA GLN A 231 6.07 -27.63 20.25
C GLN A 231 6.73 -28.09 21.56
N GLN A 232 7.84 -27.46 21.97
CA GLN A 232 8.62 -27.82 23.16
C GLN A 232 8.63 -26.69 24.18
N SER A 233 7.88 -26.91 25.28
CA SER A 233 7.81 -26.16 26.55
C SER A 233 7.79 -24.62 26.47
N GLU A 234 7.34 -23.97 27.56
CA GLU A 234 7.08 -22.52 27.63
C GLU A 234 8.30 -21.59 27.42
N ILE A 235 9.46 -22.14 27.05
CA ILE A 235 10.75 -21.43 26.95
C ILE A 235 11.10 -21.07 25.50
N SER A 236 10.60 -21.82 24.51
CA SER A 236 10.93 -21.51 23.10
C SER A 236 9.94 -20.50 22.52
N ALA A 237 10.48 -19.36 22.07
CA ALA A 237 9.70 -18.32 21.42
C ALA A 237 9.01 -18.85 20.15
N PRO A 238 7.76 -18.46 19.87
CA PRO A 238 7.09 -18.88 18.66
C PRO A 238 7.82 -18.36 17.42
N LEU A 239 7.85 -19.15 16.36
CA LEU A 239 8.50 -18.77 15.12
C LEU A 239 7.58 -17.84 14.33
N SER A 240 8.06 -16.65 13.99
CA SER A 240 7.36 -15.69 13.13
C SER A 240 7.98 -15.69 11.74
N ILE A 241 7.17 -15.94 10.72
CA ILE A 241 7.58 -16.05 9.32
C ILE A 241 6.63 -15.29 8.41
N GLN A 242 7.06 -15.01 7.17
CA GLN A 242 6.20 -14.45 6.11
C GLN A 242 5.45 -13.17 6.51
N SER A 243 6.13 -12.25 7.18
CA SER A 243 5.58 -10.93 7.45
C SER A 243 5.20 -10.23 6.14
N VAL A 244 4.05 -9.57 6.10
CA VAL A 244 3.55 -8.82 4.94
C VAL A 244 2.79 -7.57 5.37
N SER A 245 2.90 -6.48 4.61
CA SER A 245 2.03 -5.31 4.76
C SER A 245 0.68 -5.53 4.09
N LEU A 246 -0.40 -5.23 4.81
CA LEU A 246 -1.79 -5.32 4.36
C LEU A 246 -2.47 -3.95 4.24
N GLY A 247 -1.85 -2.90 4.77
CA GLY A 247 -2.36 -1.53 4.72
C GLY A 247 -1.27 -0.56 5.15
N ASP A 248 -0.79 0.25 4.22
CA ASP A 248 0.29 1.22 4.45
C ASP A 248 -0.24 2.61 4.77
N GLU A 249 -1.34 3.00 4.13
CA GLU A 249 -1.91 4.34 4.22
C GLU A 249 -3.41 4.29 4.51
N LEU A 250 -3.83 5.03 5.53
CA LEU A 250 -5.22 5.23 5.87
C LEU A 250 -5.82 6.30 4.96
N ILE A 251 -6.85 5.95 4.20
CA ILE A 251 -7.43 6.82 3.16
C ILE A 251 -8.78 7.41 3.52
N ARG A 252 -9.54 6.76 4.41
CA ARG A 252 -10.87 7.22 4.81
C ARG A 252 -11.33 6.53 6.09
N ILE A 253 -12.03 7.29 6.94
CA ILE A 253 -12.83 6.77 8.05
C ILE A 253 -14.29 7.16 7.81
N THR A 254 -15.20 6.20 7.78
CA THR A 254 -16.61 6.47 7.48
C THR A 254 -17.53 5.36 7.98
N THR A 255 -18.82 5.66 8.15
CA THR A 255 -19.88 4.68 8.40
C THR A 255 -20.44 4.05 7.11
N LYS A 256 -20.03 4.55 5.94
CA LYS A 256 -20.39 3.97 4.64
C LYS A 256 -19.65 2.65 4.45
N SER A 257 -20.36 1.61 4.03
CA SER A 257 -19.82 0.25 3.85
C SER A 257 -18.94 0.06 2.62
N SER A 258 -18.72 1.10 1.82
CA SER A 258 -17.85 1.06 0.65
C SER A 258 -17.20 2.41 0.37
N TYR A 259 -16.02 2.34 -0.24
CA TYR A 259 -15.28 3.49 -0.73
C TYR A 259 -14.46 3.10 -1.96
N ASN A 260 -14.67 3.79 -3.09
CA ASN A 260 -14.11 3.43 -4.40
C ASN A 260 -14.37 1.94 -4.72
N ASP A 261 -13.32 1.18 -5.03
CA ASP A 261 -13.38 -0.25 -5.34
C ASP A 261 -13.31 -1.15 -4.09
N ILE A 262 -13.27 -0.56 -2.89
CA ILE A 262 -13.18 -1.29 -1.62
C ILE A 262 -14.56 -1.37 -0.98
N SER A 263 -15.01 -2.57 -0.64
CA SER A 263 -16.28 -2.79 0.06
C SER A 263 -16.09 -3.72 1.26
N VAL A 264 -16.84 -3.44 2.32
CA VAL A 264 -16.91 -4.29 3.50
C VAL A 264 -17.61 -5.59 3.12
N ILE A 265 -17.04 -6.71 3.59
CA ILE A 265 -17.60 -8.05 3.37
C ILE A 265 -18.99 -8.12 4.01
N LYS A 266 -19.98 -8.67 3.29
CA LYS A 266 -21.40 -8.60 3.66
C LYS A 266 -21.71 -9.20 5.03
N GLU A 267 -20.95 -10.20 5.42
CA GLU A 267 -21.03 -10.89 6.70
C GLU A 267 -20.66 -10.00 7.90
N PHE A 268 -19.97 -8.86 7.66
CA PHE A 268 -19.62 -7.86 8.68
C PHE A 268 -20.49 -6.61 8.61
N LEU A 269 -21.56 -6.61 7.81
CA LEU A 269 -22.49 -5.49 7.80
C LEU A 269 -23.49 -5.64 8.95
N PRO A 270 -23.88 -4.53 9.60
CA PRO A 270 -24.83 -4.57 10.70
C PRO A 270 -26.19 -5.11 10.24
N GLY A 271 -26.83 -5.88 11.11
CA GLY A 271 -28.17 -6.39 10.90
C GLY A 271 -29.24 -5.28 10.98
N PRO A 272 -30.50 -5.58 10.59
CA PRO A 272 -31.60 -4.62 10.69
C PRO A 272 -31.74 -4.06 12.12
N GLY A 273 -31.70 -2.73 12.26
CA GLY A 273 -31.87 -2.04 13.55
C GLY A 273 -30.59 -1.90 14.40
N GLN A 274 -29.43 -2.37 13.94
CA GLN A 274 -28.15 -2.13 14.60
C GLN A 274 -27.57 -0.76 14.21
N LYS A 275 -26.79 -0.17 15.12
CA LYS A 275 -26.04 1.06 14.82
C LYS A 275 -25.00 0.80 13.72
N PRO A 276 -24.71 1.78 12.85
CA PRO A 276 -23.71 1.61 11.81
C PRO A 276 -22.32 1.45 12.42
N ASP A 277 -21.55 0.51 11.88
CA ASP A 277 -20.13 0.34 12.22
C ASP A 277 -19.28 1.48 11.62
N ILE A 278 -18.08 1.65 12.17
CA ILE A 278 -17.09 2.58 11.66
C ILE A 278 -16.05 1.78 10.89
N HIS A 279 -15.80 2.20 9.65
CA HIS A 279 -14.90 1.52 8.75
C HIS A 279 -13.66 2.37 8.50
N PHE A 280 -12.49 1.76 8.71
CA PHE A 280 -11.17 2.33 8.42
C PHE A 280 -10.67 1.72 7.11
N PHE A 281 -10.68 2.50 6.04
CA PHE A 281 -10.20 2.07 4.74
C PHE A 281 -8.71 2.38 4.62
N ASN A 282 -7.92 1.36 4.24
CA ASN A 282 -6.50 1.48 4.02
C ASN A 282 -6.14 1.00 2.61
N TYR A 283 -5.15 1.64 1.98
CA TYR A 283 -4.48 1.09 0.79
C TYR A 283 -3.19 0.39 1.19
N SER A 284 -2.89 -0.71 0.51
CA SER A 284 -1.59 -1.37 0.59
C SER A 284 -0.85 -1.20 -0.72
N SER A 285 0.43 -0.85 -0.67
CA SER A 285 1.33 -0.88 -1.82
C SER A 285 1.49 -2.31 -2.39
N THR A 286 1.13 -3.34 -1.62
CA THR A 286 1.13 -4.75 -2.03
C THR A 286 -0.20 -5.22 -2.66
N SER A 287 -1.30 -4.45 -2.61
CA SER A 287 -2.63 -4.92 -3.03
C SER A 287 -2.83 -5.08 -4.54
N HIS A 288 -1.88 -4.63 -5.37
CA HIS A 288 -1.86 -4.99 -6.79
C HIS A 288 -1.35 -6.42 -7.04
N HIS A 289 -0.91 -7.15 -6.00
CA HIS A 289 -0.21 -8.42 -6.16
C HIS A 289 -1.07 -9.69 -6.04
N ASN A 290 -2.35 -9.60 -5.63
CA ASN A 290 -3.12 -10.81 -5.28
C ASN A 290 -4.63 -10.78 -5.58
N ASP A 291 -5.12 -10.08 -6.61
CA ASP A 291 -6.48 -10.36 -7.14
C ASP A 291 -6.41 -11.43 -8.24
N VAL A 292 -5.89 -12.60 -7.88
CA VAL A 292 -6.26 -13.86 -8.51
C VAL A 292 -6.93 -14.68 -7.43
N ARG A 293 -8.23 -14.43 -7.20
CA ARG A 293 -9.05 -15.38 -6.45
C ARG A 293 -9.06 -16.70 -7.24
N PRO A 294 -8.63 -17.84 -6.67
CA PRO A 294 -9.09 -19.11 -7.19
C PRO A 294 -10.58 -19.20 -6.85
N LYS A 295 -11.45 -19.07 -7.85
CA LYS A 295 -12.83 -19.56 -7.78
C LYS A 295 -12.79 -21.09 -7.74
N ASN A 296 -12.39 -21.66 -6.61
CA ASN A 296 -12.58 -23.09 -6.33
C ASN A 296 -13.66 -23.23 -5.27
N GLY A 297 -14.91 -23.04 -5.70
CA GLY A 297 -16.06 -23.54 -4.96
C GLY A 297 -16.12 -25.05 -5.09
N LYS A 298 -15.49 -25.78 -4.15
CA LYS A 298 -15.83 -27.19 -3.91
C LYS A 298 -16.99 -27.25 -2.91
N ARG A 299 -18.19 -27.41 -3.44
CA ARG A 299 -19.39 -27.81 -2.70
C ARG A 299 -19.25 -29.31 -2.40
N VAL A 300 -18.88 -29.66 -1.15
CA VAL A 300 -18.99 -31.04 -0.67
C VAL A 300 -20.38 -31.16 -0.06
N GLY A 301 -21.30 -31.75 -0.83
CA GLY A 301 -22.61 -32.15 -0.33
C GLY A 301 -22.47 -33.33 0.62
N ARG A 302 -23.14 -33.27 1.76
CA ARG A 302 -23.47 -34.44 2.58
C ARG A 302 -24.49 -35.28 1.81
N THR A 303 -24.16 -36.54 1.57
CA THR A 303 -25.11 -37.66 1.58
C THR A 303 -24.92 -38.39 2.89
#